data_AF-R5TQ14-F1
#
_entry.id   AF-R5TQ14-F1
#
_cell.length_a   1.000
_cell.length_b   1.000
_cell.length_c   1.000
_cell.angle_alpha   90.00
_cell.angle_beta   90.00
_cell.angle_gamma   90.00
#
_symmetry.space_group_name_H-M   'P 1'
#
loop_
_entity.id
_entity.type
_entity.pdbx_description
1 polymer ?
#
loop_
_entity_poly.entity_id
_entity_poly.type
_entity_poly.pdbx_seq_one_letter_code
_entity_poly.pdbx_strand_id
1 'polypeptide(L)'
;MKQFAIDMAYKSLNHCGEELCGDKVEIVDKEDSRILILADGMGSGIRANILATLTSKIIATMMYNDMTIDEVVATIAKTLPLSSINGVAYSTFSIIQVYHTGEIYVAEYDNPECILIRQGKLKALPFSYRKIEGKKIRECRFQTVPGDALAIMSDGCLYCGTGDIMNYRWDWNALANCCETCADKTRTAAQMADMMNKACADLYGGMCSDDTTIAVARIMEEEIVNILTGPPQNKADDARMVQDFMKQEGIKIVSGGITSQIVARELGTRLITSVGVLDPEIPPTAKIEGIDLVTEGVLTLNKAIDLLEQYQQDEVSEEFFEELSRDNGATRLACYLMENCTTVNLFIGKAINKDYTTKELPFEISVRQNLMKRMQAVLTAMHRTVHVYYY
;
A
#
# COMPACT_ATOMS: atom_id res chain seq x y z
N MET A 1 -21.53 6.45 -4.35
CA MET A 1 -20.41 6.15 -5.28
C MET A 1 -19.52 5.16 -4.55
N LYS A 2 -19.06 4.09 -5.19
CA LYS A 2 -18.06 3.21 -4.57
C LYS A 2 -16.81 4.03 -4.31
N GLN A 3 -16.26 3.97 -3.11
CA GLN A 3 -15.02 4.64 -2.76
C GLN A 3 -13.87 3.83 -3.39
N PHE A 4 -12.91 4.52 -4.01
CA PHE A 4 -11.71 3.87 -4.53
C PHE A 4 -10.69 3.74 -3.40
N ALA A 5 -10.02 2.60 -3.35
CA ALA A 5 -8.81 2.46 -2.56
C ALA A 5 -7.60 2.80 -3.43
N ILE A 6 -6.64 3.52 -2.84
CA ILE A 6 -5.47 4.03 -3.54
C ILE A 6 -4.23 3.42 -2.90
N ASP A 7 -3.62 2.45 -3.58
CA ASP A 7 -2.36 1.85 -3.16
C ASP A 7 -1.20 2.53 -3.91
N MET A 8 -0.16 2.91 -3.18
CA MET A 8 0.99 3.63 -3.72
C MET A 8 2.26 3.11 -3.06
N ALA A 9 3.25 2.79 -3.87
CA ALA A 9 4.55 2.31 -3.41
C ALA A 9 5.64 2.64 -4.42
N TYR A 10 6.89 2.50 -4.00
CA TYR A 10 8.04 2.73 -4.88
C TYR A 10 9.18 1.79 -4.53
N LYS A 11 10.12 1.64 -5.46
CA LYS A 11 11.39 0.94 -5.27
C LYS A 11 12.49 1.71 -5.99
N SER A 12 13.65 1.81 -5.36
CA SER A 12 14.83 2.52 -5.87
C SER A 12 16.05 1.60 -5.88
N LEU A 13 16.90 1.78 -6.89
CA LEU A 13 18.26 1.25 -6.96
C LEU A 13 19.22 2.42 -6.94
N ASN A 14 20.26 2.30 -6.12
CA ASN A 14 21.30 3.32 -6.06
C ASN A 14 22.29 3.13 -7.22
N HIS A 15 22.80 4.25 -7.73
CA HIS A 15 24.00 4.26 -8.57
C HIS A 15 25.16 3.50 -7.90
N CYS A 16 25.86 2.66 -8.67
CA CYS A 16 26.93 1.82 -8.15
C CYS A 16 28.07 2.67 -7.55
N GLY A 17 28.36 2.43 -6.27
CA GLY A 17 29.40 3.16 -5.55
C GLY A 17 28.90 4.36 -4.74
N GLU A 18 27.61 4.70 -4.83
CA GLU A 18 26.99 5.75 -4.03
C GLU A 18 26.22 5.16 -2.84
N GLU A 19 26.37 5.79 -1.66
CA GLU A 19 25.63 5.37 -0.46
C GLU A 19 24.17 5.84 -0.47
N LEU A 20 23.87 6.92 -1.20
CA LEU A 20 22.55 7.54 -1.26
C LEU A 20 22.05 7.60 -2.70
N CYS A 21 20.78 7.27 -2.89
CA CYS A 21 20.09 7.45 -4.16
C CYS A 21 19.88 8.93 -4.47
N GLY A 22 20.22 9.36 -5.68
CA GLY A 22 19.93 10.67 -6.24
C GLY A 22 18.44 10.96 -6.41
N ASP A 23 17.60 9.93 -6.44
CA ASP A 23 16.14 10.04 -6.54
C ASP A 23 15.47 10.14 -5.15
N LYS A 24 14.31 10.79 -5.12
CA LYS A 24 13.46 10.85 -3.93
C LYS A 24 11.98 10.72 -4.25
N VAL A 25 11.31 9.82 -3.52
CA VAL A 25 9.86 9.67 -3.55
C VAL A 25 9.22 10.20 -2.27
N GLU A 26 8.11 10.90 -2.40
CA GLU A 26 7.23 11.31 -1.31
C GLU A 26 5.80 10.85 -1.61
N ILE A 27 5.14 10.26 -0.61
CA ILE A 27 3.72 9.90 -0.64
C ILE A 27 3.02 10.75 0.41
N VAL A 28 2.01 11.50 -0.01
CA VAL A 28 1.28 12.44 0.84
C VAL A 28 -0.20 12.08 0.86
N ASP A 29 -0.73 11.84 2.05
CA ASP A 29 -2.16 11.59 2.28
C ASP A 29 -2.89 12.89 2.62
N LYS A 30 -3.96 13.19 1.87
CA LYS A 30 -4.93 14.27 2.16
C LYS A 30 -6.29 13.66 2.48
N GLU A 31 -7.19 14.47 3.04
CA GLU A 31 -8.58 14.05 3.28
C GLU A 31 -9.31 13.68 1.99
N ASP A 32 -9.01 14.36 0.88
CA ASP A 32 -9.72 14.25 -0.39
C ASP A 32 -8.92 13.56 -1.50
N SER A 33 -7.61 13.33 -1.31
CA SER A 33 -6.72 12.77 -2.31
C SER A 33 -5.45 12.15 -1.73
N ARG A 34 -4.73 11.38 -2.55
CA ARG A 34 -3.40 10.85 -2.25
C ARG A 34 -2.43 11.29 -3.35
N ILE A 35 -1.23 11.72 -2.99
CA ILE A 35 -0.25 12.30 -3.91
C ILE A 35 1.03 11.48 -3.89
N LEU A 36 1.46 10.99 -5.04
CA LEU A 36 2.73 10.33 -5.27
C LEU A 36 3.65 11.26 -6.06
N ILE A 37 4.82 11.54 -5.50
CA ILE A 37 5.79 12.48 -6.08
C ILE A 37 7.11 11.74 -6.24
N LEU A 38 7.70 11.78 -7.43
CA LEU A 38 9.06 11.33 -7.70
C LEU A 38 9.86 12.53 -8.18
N ALA A 39 10.96 12.84 -7.50
CA ALA A 39 11.94 13.82 -7.94
C ALA A 39 13.27 13.12 -8.19
N ASP A 40 13.94 13.47 -9.27
CA ASP A 40 15.26 12.96 -9.63
C ASP A 40 16.21 14.16 -9.67
N GLY A 41 17.28 14.04 -8.88
CA GLY A 41 18.25 15.09 -8.65
C GLY A 41 19.40 14.97 -9.63
N MET A 42 19.73 16.06 -10.32
CA MET A 42 20.81 16.05 -11.31
C MET A 42 22.15 15.61 -10.70
N GLY A 43 22.74 14.56 -11.27
CA GLY A 43 24.03 13.98 -10.88
C GLY A 43 23.85 12.67 -10.10
N SER A 44 24.81 12.33 -9.23
CA SER A 44 24.74 11.14 -8.38
C SER A 44 25.02 11.48 -6.91
N GLY A 45 24.66 10.56 -6.02
CA GLY A 45 25.08 10.58 -4.63
C GLY A 45 24.47 11.72 -3.81
N ILE A 46 25.25 12.24 -2.85
CA ILE A 46 24.76 13.21 -1.85
C ILE A 46 24.18 14.49 -2.50
N ARG A 47 24.78 14.99 -3.59
CA ARG A 47 24.32 16.23 -4.23
C ARG A 47 22.96 16.05 -4.89
N ALA A 48 22.82 14.99 -5.68
CA ALA A 48 21.56 14.62 -6.31
C ALA A 48 20.47 14.40 -5.25
N ASN A 49 20.79 13.63 -4.21
CA ASN A 49 19.86 13.33 -3.12
C ASN A 49 19.32 14.58 -2.42
N ILE A 50 20.17 15.58 -2.14
CA ILE A 50 19.75 16.85 -1.53
C ILE A 50 18.79 17.60 -2.46
N LEU A 51 19.09 17.65 -3.76
CA LEU A 51 18.28 18.34 -4.76
C LEU A 51 16.91 17.67 -4.94
N ALA A 52 16.88 16.34 -5.08
CA ALA A 52 15.64 15.58 -5.15
C ALA A 52 14.82 15.74 -3.88
N THR A 53 15.46 15.70 -2.70
CA THR A 53 14.77 15.88 -1.41
C THR A 53 14.16 17.28 -1.27
N LEU A 54 14.88 18.34 -1.62
CA LEU A 54 14.33 19.69 -1.60
C LEU A 54 13.15 19.82 -2.56
N THR A 55 13.28 19.28 -3.78
CA THR A 55 12.24 19.30 -4.80
C THR A 55 10.98 18.57 -4.35
N SER A 56 11.11 17.31 -3.91
CA SER A 56 9.98 16.51 -3.47
C SER A 56 9.28 17.10 -2.24
N LYS A 57 10.04 17.66 -1.28
CA LYS A 57 9.46 18.32 -0.09
C LYS A 57 8.74 19.63 -0.41
N ILE A 58 9.26 20.44 -1.34
CA ILE A 58 8.56 21.65 -1.81
C ILE A 58 7.24 21.25 -2.46
N ILE A 59 7.25 20.28 -3.40
CA ILE A 59 6.05 19.79 -4.08
C ILE A 59 5.04 19.26 -3.07
N ALA A 60 5.47 18.35 -2.18
CA ALA A 60 4.63 17.71 -1.18
C ALA A 60 3.95 18.75 -0.28
N THR A 61 4.72 19.70 0.24
CA THR A 61 4.19 20.72 1.16
C THR A 61 3.21 21.65 0.45
N MET A 62 3.54 22.11 -0.76
CA MET A 62 2.70 23.07 -1.49
C MET A 62 1.40 22.43 -1.99
N MET A 63 1.46 21.22 -2.53
CA MET A 63 0.26 20.50 -2.99
C MET A 63 -0.64 20.03 -1.84
N TYR A 64 -0.04 19.69 -0.69
CA TYR A 64 -0.82 19.45 0.54
C TYR A 64 -1.67 20.67 0.90
N ASN A 65 -1.15 21.89 0.67
CA ASN A 65 -1.83 23.16 0.91
C ASN A 65 -2.58 23.73 -0.32
N ASP A 66 -2.94 22.87 -1.28
CA ASP A 66 -3.79 23.22 -2.44
C ASP A 66 -3.22 24.31 -3.36
N MET A 67 -1.90 24.48 -3.36
CA MET A 67 -1.23 25.37 -4.33
C MET A 67 -1.23 24.76 -5.72
N THR A 68 -1.28 25.62 -6.72
CA THR A 68 -1.27 25.21 -8.14
C THR A 68 0.12 24.74 -8.57
N ILE A 69 0.17 23.90 -9.61
CA ILE A 69 1.45 23.47 -10.19
C ILE A 69 2.29 24.66 -10.68
N ASP A 70 1.64 25.74 -11.12
CA ASP A 70 2.30 26.98 -11.53
C ASP A 70 3.09 27.60 -10.37
N GLU A 71 2.48 27.71 -9.19
CA GLU A 71 3.13 28.20 -7.97
C GLU A 71 4.24 27.27 -7.50
N VAL A 72 4.00 25.96 -7.56
CA VAL A 72 5.00 24.92 -7.21
C VAL A 72 6.24 25.06 -8.09
N VAL A 73 6.07 25.08 -9.41
CA VAL A 73 7.16 25.18 -10.37
C VAL A 73 7.91 26.51 -10.20
N ALA A 74 7.20 27.61 -9.96
CA ALA A 74 7.80 28.91 -9.71
C ALA A 74 8.60 28.96 -8.41
N THR A 75 8.13 28.29 -7.37
CA THR A 75 8.86 28.19 -6.09
C THR A 75 10.12 27.36 -6.26
N ILE A 76 10.03 26.19 -6.89
CA ILE A 76 11.21 25.35 -7.20
C ILE A 76 12.23 26.15 -8.01
N ALA A 77 11.79 26.90 -9.04
CA ALA A 77 12.67 27.72 -9.88
C ALA A 77 13.37 28.85 -9.11
N LYS A 78 12.76 29.37 -8.04
CA LYS A 78 13.32 30.46 -7.21
C LYS A 78 14.17 29.96 -6.05
N THR A 79 13.86 28.78 -5.52
CA THR A 79 14.51 28.22 -4.32
C THR A 79 15.73 27.37 -4.67
N LEU A 80 15.65 26.56 -5.72
CA LEU A 80 16.78 25.76 -6.13
C LEU A 80 17.76 26.63 -6.93
N PRO A 81 19.07 26.41 -6.78
CA PRO A 81 20.05 27.11 -7.60
C PRO A 81 19.81 26.81 -9.10
N LEU A 82 20.50 27.49 -10.03
CA LEU A 82 20.51 27.10 -11.45
C LEU A 82 21.85 26.46 -11.79
N SER A 83 21.85 25.40 -12.60
CA SER A 83 23.09 24.78 -13.07
C SER A 83 23.95 25.80 -13.81
N SER A 84 25.13 26.08 -13.26
CA SER A 84 26.10 27.03 -13.82
C SER A 84 26.66 26.62 -15.18
N ILE A 85 26.46 25.36 -15.58
CA ILE A 85 27.00 24.79 -16.81
C ILE A 85 25.93 24.79 -17.93
N ASN A 86 24.67 24.46 -17.62
CA ASN A 86 23.64 24.20 -18.65
C ASN A 86 22.34 25.02 -18.50
N GLY A 87 22.13 25.78 -17.41
CA GLY A 87 20.91 26.58 -17.20
C GLY A 87 19.61 25.78 -17.01
N VAL A 88 19.70 24.44 -16.86
CA VAL A 88 18.57 23.54 -16.59
C VAL A 88 18.29 23.51 -15.07
N ALA A 89 17.04 23.24 -14.69
CA ALA A 89 16.66 23.03 -13.30
C ALA A 89 17.43 21.81 -12.72
N TYR A 90 17.87 21.90 -11.47
CA TYR A 90 18.68 20.86 -10.84
C TYR A 90 17.93 19.56 -10.51
N SER A 91 16.62 19.50 -10.74
CA SER A 91 15.84 18.29 -10.47
C SER A 91 14.61 18.23 -11.37
N THR A 92 14.39 17.05 -11.95
CA THR A 92 13.18 16.67 -12.67
C THR A 92 12.14 16.16 -11.67
N PHE A 93 10.87 16.08 -12.09
CA PHE A 93 9.84 15.48 -11.24
C PHE A 93 8.66 14.90 -12.02
N SER A 94 7.99 13.95 -11.40
CA SER A 94 6.68 13.41 -11.81
C SER A 94 5.75 13.37 -10.60
N ILE A 95 4.49 13.73 -10.82
CA ILE A 95 3.45 13.82 -9.79
C ILE A 95 2.23 13.04 -10.28
N ILE A 96 1.69 12.18 -9.44
CA ILE A 96 0.35 11.60 -9.58
C ILE A 96 -0.46 12.01 -8.35
N GLN A 97 -1.52 12.78 -8.53
CA GLN A 97 -2.51 13.04 -7.51
C GLN A 97 -3.80 12.30 -7.86
N VAL A 98 -4.24 11.42 -6.97
CA VAL A 98 -5.48 10.65 -7.12
C VAL A 98 -6.49 11.17 -6.11
N TYR A 99 -7.59 11.73 -6.58
CA TYR A 99 -8.70 12.15 -5.74
C TYR A 99 -9.63 10.99 -5.45
N HIS A 100 -10.25 10.96 -4.26
CA HIS A 100 -11.24 9.94 -3.89
C HIS A 100 -12.51 10.02 -4.76
N THR A 101 -12.70 11.11 -5.51
CA THR A 101 -13.73 11.25 -6.54
C THR A 101 -13.46 10.41 -7.79
N GLY A 102 -12.25 9.86 -7.93
CA GLY A 102 -11.77 9.12 -9.09
C GLY A 102 -11.01 9.98 -10.12
N GLU A 103 -10.98 11.31 -9.95
CA GLU A 103 -10.15 12.16 -10.80
C GLU A 103 -8.66 11.91 -10.51
N ILE A 104 -7.87 11.78 -11.56
CA ILE A 104 -6.41 11.71 -11.48
C ILE A 104 -5.83 12.93 -12.19
N TYR A 105 -4.88 13.57 -11.53
CA TYR A 105 -4.02 14.62 -12.09
C TYR A 105 -2.59 14.11 -12.17
N VAL A 106 -1.98 14.21 -13.35
CA VAL A 106 -0.58 13.86 -13.59
C VAL A 106 0.16 15.09 -14.10
N ALA A 107 1.35 15.36 -13.54
CA ALA A 107 2.23 16.42 -14.01
C ALA A 107 3.69 15.95 -14.02
N GLU A 108 4.39 16.28 -15.09
CA GLU A 108 5.75 15.82 -15.38
C GLU A 108 6.61 16.99 -15.83
N TYR A 109 7.83 17.03 -15.33
CA TYR A 109 8.87 17.94 -15.75
C TYR A 109 10.16 17.15 -15.99
N ASP A 110 10.53 17.02 -17.26
CA ASP A 110 11.74 16.36 -17.79
C ASP A 110 11.94 14.87 -17.43
N ASN A 111 11.12 14.27 -16.57
CA ASN A 111 11.07 12.82 -16.35
C ASN A 111 10.43 12.05 -17.51
N PRO A 112 10.70 10.73 -17.62
CA PRO A 112 9.98 9.84 -18.53
C PRO A 112 8.46 9.91 -18.37
N GLU A 113 7.77 9.68 -19.49
CA GLU A 113 6.31 9.74 -19.54
C GLU A 113 5.65 8.68 -18.64
N CYS A 114 4.63 9.06 -17.89
CA CYS A 114 3.82 8.17 -17.07
C CYS A 114 3.18 7.10 -17.93
N ILE A 115 3.26 5.86 -17.46
CA ILE A 115 2.63 4.70 -18.08
C ILE A 115 1.30 4.44 -17.36
N LEU A 116 0.20 4.37 -18.09
CA LEU A 116 -1.10 3.91 -17.60
C LEU A 116 -1.40 2.53 -18.17
N ILE A 117 -1.58 1.55 -17.29
CA ILE A 117 -2.15 0.25 -17.62
C ILE A 117 -3.61 0.23 -17.17
N ARG A 118 -4.52 0.01 -18.12
CA ARG A 118 -5.95 -0.12 -17.88
C ARG A 118 -6.44 -1.41 -18.51
N GLN A 119 -7.11 -2.25 -17.72
CA GLN A 119 -7.60 -3.56 -18.16
C GLN A 119 -6.50 -4.43 -18.80
N GLY A 120 -5.30 -4.44 -18.20
CA GLY A 120 -4.16 -5.24 -18.68
C GLY A 120 -3.50 -4.74 -19.96
N LYS A 121 -3.77 -3.49 -20.38
CA LYS A 121 -3.23 -2.89 -21.61
C LYS A 121 -2.73 -1.47 -21.39
N LEU A 122 -1.65 -1.10 -22.08
CA LEU A 122 -1.15 0.26 -22.15
C LEU A 122 -2.24 1.18 -22.74
N LYS A 123 -2.50 2.28 -22.04
CA LYS A 123 -3.44 3.30 -22.47
C LYS A 123 -2.75 4.65 -22.59
N ALA A 124 -2.95 5.29 -23.75
CA ALA A 124 -2.46 6.64 -23.98
C ALA A 124 -3.17 7.65 -23.05
N LEU A 125 -2.37 8.54 -22.45
CA LEU A 125 -2.84 9.62 -21.59
C LEU A 125 -3.02 10.93 -22.40
N PRO A 126 -4.08 11.72 -22.14
CA PRO A 126 -4.38 12.93 -22.91
C PRO A 126 -3.55 14.13 -22.43
N PHE A 127 -2.24 14.05 -22.58
CA PHE A 127 -1.32 15.09 -22.12
C PHE A 127 -1.39 16.38 -22.93
N SER A 128 -1.26 17.49 -22.21
CA SER A 128 -1.07 18.83 -22.75
C SER A 128 0.25 19.42 -22.23
N TYR A 129 0.79 20.39 -22.95
CA TYR A 129 2.02 21.07 -22.55
C TYR A 129 1.72 22.51 -22.14
N ARG A 130 2.31 22.93 -21.02
CA ARG A 130 2.34 24.33 -20.58
C ARG A 130 3.78 24.76 -20.32
N LYS A 131 4.04 26.05 -20.56
CA LYS A 131 5.34 26.66 -20.25
C LYS A 131 5.19 27.55 -19.02
N ILE A 132 5.87 27.18 -17.94
CA ILE A 132 5.79 27.86 -16.64
C ILE A 132 7.22 28.24 -16.23
N GLU A 133 7.49 29.53 -16.01
CA GLU A 133 8.83 30.03 -15.63
C GLU A 133 9.95 29.51 -16.56
N GLY A 134 9.66 29.41 -17.86
CA GLY A 134 10.59 28.90 -18.86
C GLY A 134 10.62 27.38 -19.03
N LYS A 135 10.08 26.61 -18.06
CA LYS A 135 10.09 25.15 -18.03
C LYS A 135 8.89 24.57 -18.78
N LYS A 136 9.10 23.44 -19.46
CA LYS A 136 8.05 22.74 -20.22
C LYS A 136 7.43 21.66 -19.33
N ILE A 137 6.23 21.93 -18.82
CA ILE A 137 5.48 21.00 -17.98
C ILE A 137 4.49 20.25 -18.85
N ARG A 138 4.45 18.93 -18.69
CA ARG A 138 3.47 18.05 -19.33
C ARG A 138 2.45 17.64 -18.28
N GLU A 139 1.17 17.84 -18.53
CA GLU A 139 0.13 17.52 -17.54
C GLU A 139 -1.15 17.00 -18.19
N CYS A 140 -1.90 16.19 -17.44
CA CYS A 140 -3.23 15.75 -17.83
C CYS A 140 -4.14 15.55 -16.62
N ARG A 141 -5.45 15.57 -16.89
CA ARG A 141 -6.49 15.12 -15.96
C ARG A 141 -7.38 14.11 -16.64
N PHE A 142 -7.76 13.06 -15.93
CA PHE A 142 -8.68 12.04 -16.45
C PHE A 142 -9.39 11.30 -15.31
N GLN A 143 -10.42 10.55 -15.66
CA GLN A 143 -11.17 9.72 -14.70
C GLN A 143 -10.62 8.30 -14.67
N THR A 144 -10.44 7.80 -13.45
CA THR A 144 -9.96 6.45 -13.18
C THR A 144 -11.05 5.39 -13.34
N VAL A 145 -10.61 4.14 -13.47
CA VAL A 145 -11.44 2.94 -13.40
C VAL A 145 -10.78 1.96 -12.42
N PRO A 146 -11.53 1.17 -11.63
CA PRO A 146 -10.92 0.16 -10.78
C PRO A 146 -10.04 -0.80 -11.61
N GLY A 147 -8.86 -1.12 -11.08
CA GLY A 147 -7.84 -1.90 -11.74
C GLY A 147 -6.81 -1.07 -12.53
N ASP A 148 -6.97 0.25 -12.64
CA ASP A 148 -5.95 1.11 -13.24
C ASP A 148 -4.65 1.06 -12.43
N ALA A 149 -3.52 0.95 -13.14
CA ALA A 149 -2.19 1.05 -12.57
C ALA A 149 -1.40 2.12 -13.32
N LEU A 150 -0.85 3.09 -12.60
CA LEU A 150 0.03 4.13 -13.12
C LEU A 150 1.44 3.88 -12.62
N ALA A 151 2.43 4.07 -13.49
CA ALA A 151 3.84 4.05 -13.12
C ALA A 151 4.52 5.33 -13.60
N ILE A 152 5.25 5.97 -12.68
CA ILE A 152 6.20 7.05 -12.94
C ILE A 152 7.60 6.57 -12.56
N MET A 153 8.61 7.12 -13.22
CA MET A 153 10.00 6.63 -13.11
C MET A 153 11.01 7.76 -13.34
N SER A 154 12.23 7.58 -12.83
CA SER A 154 13.39 8.40 -13.19
C SER A 154 13.99 7.94 -14.52
N ASP A 155 14.88 8.75 -15.09
CA ASP A 155 15.48 8.47 -16.39
C ASP A 155 16.43 7.24 -16.37
N GLY A 156 16.98 6.88 -15.21
CA GLY A 156 17.73 5.63 -15.02
C GLY A 156 16.93 4.36 -15.37
N CYS A 157 15.59 4.42 -15.40
CA CYS A 157 14.79 3.28 -15.88
C CYS A 157 14.85 3.09 -17.40
N LEU A 158 15.34 4.08 -18.14
CA LEU A 158 15.50 4.02 -19.59
C LEU A 158 16.92 3.59 -19.95
N TYR A 159 17.02 2.81 -21.02
CA TYR A 159 18.29 2.37 -21.59
C TYR A 159 19.20 1.59 -20.64
N CYS A 160 18.64 0.97 -19.58
CA CYS A 160 19.37 0.13 -18.63
C CYS A 160 20.22 -0.92 -19.36
N GLY A 161 21.52 -0.91 -19.10
CA GLY A 161 22.46 -1.83 -19.73
C GLY A 161 23.71 -2.05 -18.89
N THR A 162 24.49 -3.07 -19.23
CA THR A 162 25.59 -3.53 -18.40
C THR A 162 26.81 -2.62 -18.50
N GLY A 163 27.30 -2.13 -17.35
CA GLY A 163 28.43 -1.20 -17.28
C GLY A 163 28.08 0.14 -17.93
N ASP A 164 28.98 0.66 -18.76
CA ASP A 164 28.80 1.95 -19.46
C ASP A 164 28.01 1.82 -20.79
N ILE A 165 27.46 0.63 -21.09
CA ILE A 165 26.78 0.36 -22.36
C ILE A 165 25.28 0.59 -22.20
N MET A 166 24.77 1.65 -22.83
CA MET A 166 23.33 1.90 -22.92
C MET A 166 22.63 0.86 -23.81
N ASN A 167 21.51 0.31 -23.33
CA ASN A 167 20.68 -0.60 -24.08
C ASN A 167 19.54 0.17 -24.78
N TYR A 168 19.79 0.66 -25.99
CA TYR A 168 18.77 1.40 -26.76
C TYR A 168 17.53 0.60 -27.15
N ARG A 169 17.52 -0.73 -26.95
CA ARG A 169 16.30 -1.55 -27.11
C ARG A 169 15.38 -1.48 -25.88
N TRP A 170 15.90 -1.05 -24.75
CA TRP A 170 15.13 -0.79 -23.53
C TRP A 170 14.70 0.67 -23.48
N ASP A 171 13.90 1.07 -24.47
CA ASP A 171 13.30 2.40 -24.53
C ASP A 171 12.00 2.45 -23.70
N TRP A 172 11.32 3.60 -23.75
CA TRP A 172 10.04 3.77 -23.07
C TRP A 172 8.99 2.71 -23.48
N ASN A 173 8.97 2.29 -24.75
CA ASN A 173 8.01 1.28 -25.21
C ASN A 173 8.31 -0.09 -24.61
N ALA A 174 9.59 -0.48 -24.51
CA ALA A 174 10.00 -1.71 -23.85
C ALA A 174 9.63 -1.69 -22.36
N LEU A 175 9.85 -0.57 -21.68
CA LEU A 175 9.47 -0.38 -20.29
C LEU A 175 7.95 -0.40 -20.08
N ALA A 176 7.17 0.18 -21.00
CA ALA A 176 5.71 0.10 -21.00
C ALA A 176 5.20 -1.33 -21.19
N ASN A 177 5.83 -2.14 -22.05
CA ASN A 177 5.51 -3.56 -22.19
C ASN A 177 5.87 -4.38 -20.94
N CYS A 178 6.98 -4.04 -20.28
CA CYS A 178 7.34 -4.59 -18.99
C CYS A 178 6.28 -4.25 -17.94
N CYS A 179 5.84 -2.99 -17.90
CA CYS A 179 4.77 -2.50 -17.04
C CYS A 179 3.45 -3.27 -17.25
N GLU A 180 3.03 -3.51 -18.50
CA GLU A 180 1.88 -4.39 -18.81
C GLU A 180 2.03 -5.78 -18.20
N THR A 181 3.19 -6.41 -18.40
CA THR A 181 3.46 -7.77 -17.89
C THR A 181 3.47 -7.83 -16.37
N CYS A 182 4.05 -6.81 -15.73
CA CYS A 182 4.09 -6.69 -14.28
C CYS A 182 2.69 -6.43 -13.72
N ALA A 183 1.90 -5.59 -14.39
CA ALA A 183 0.54 -5.27 -13.98
C ALA A 183 -0.34 -6.52 -13.90
N ASP A 184 -0.19 -7.44 -14.86
CA ASP A 184 -0.92 -8.71 -14.93
C ASP A 184 -0.49 -9.73 -13.86
N LYS A 185 0.78 -9.68 -13.41
CA LYS A 185 1.35 -10.66 -12.47
C LYS A 185 1.32 -10.21 -11.01
N THR A 186 0.95 -8.97 -10.74
CA THR A 186 1.04 -8.36 -9.41
C THR A 186 -0.30 -7.77 -9.00
N ARG A 187 -0.57 -7.73 -7.68
CA ARG A 187 -1.81 -7.18 -7.13
C ARG A 187 -1.60 -5.83 -6.46
N THR A 188 -0.46 -5.65 -5.77
CA THR A 188 -0.15 -4.41 -5.05
C THR A 188 0.79 -3.50 -5.85
N ALA A 189 0.81 -2.21 -5.51
CA ALA A 189 1.75 -1.25 -6.06
C ALA A 189 3.19 -1.62 -5.72
N ALA A 190 3.43 -2.13 -4.50
CA ALA A 190 4.74 -2.55 -4.03
C ALA A 190 5.30 -3.72 -4.84
N GLN A 191 4.49 -4.76 -5.09
CA GLN A 191 4.87 -5.89 -5.94
C GLN A 191 5.21 -5.44 -7.36
N MET A 192 4.40 -4.53 -7.92
CA MET A 192 4.62 -4.01 -9.27
C MET A 192 5.92 -3.18 -9.36
N ALA A 193 6.14 -2.27 -8.40
CA ALA A 193 7.35 -1.47 -8.33
C ALA A 193 8.60 -2.35 -8.18
N ASP A 194 8.57 -3.33 -7.28
CA ASP A 194 9.66 -4.29 -7.07
C ASP A 194 9.94 -5.14 -8.33
N MET A 195 8.90 -5.64 -8.99
CA MET A 195 9.06 -6.45 -10.21
C MET A 195 9.66 -5.65 -11.38
N MET A 196 9.20 -4.41 -11.58
CA MET A 196 9.75 -3.54 -12.62
C MET A 196 11.20 -3.12 -12.29
N ASN A 197 11.48 -2.85 -11.00
CA ASN A 197 12.80 -2.44 -10.55
C ASN A 197 13.82 -3.59 -10.67
N LYS A 198 13.41 -4.83 -10.36
CA LYS A 198 14.20 -6.05 -10.63
C LYS A 198 14.52 -6.23 -12.11
N ALA A 199 13.56 -5.96 -13.00
CA ALA A 199 13.83 -6.01 -14.44
C ALA A 199 14.92 -5.01 -14.87
N CYS A 200 14.97 -3.82 -14.27
CA CYS A 200 16.04 -2.85 -14.51
C CYS A 200 17.37 -3.35 -13.92
N ALA A 201 17.38 -3.86 -12.69
CA ALA A 201 18.57 -4.42 -12.03
C ALA A 201 19.21 -5.58 -12.83
N ASP A 202 18.36 -6.46 -13.40
CA ASP A 202 18.81 -7.56 -14.24
C ASP A 202 19.50 -7.06 -15.52
N LEU A 203 18.96 -6.02 -16.15
CA LEU A 203 19.56 -5.39 -17.34
C LEU A 203 20.90 -4.70 -17.02
N TYR A 204 21.02 -4.14 -15.81
CA TYR A 204 22.28 -3.61 -15.30
C TYR A 204 23.32 -4.69 -14.96
N GLY A 205 22.92 -5.97 -14.90
CA GLY A 205 23.81 -7.05 -14.47
C GLY A 205 24.19 -6.91 -12.99
N GLY A 206 23.32 -6.32 -12.18
CA GLY A 206 23.53 -6.09 -10.74
C GLY A 206 24.39 -4.87 -10.37
N MET A 207 24.88 -4.10 -11.35
CA MET A 207 25.63 -2.86 -11.12
C MET A 207 24.93 -1.69 -11.84
N CYS A 208 24.08 -0.96 -11.11
CA CYS A 208 23.32 0.14 -11.68
C CYS A 208 24.24 1.30 -12.05
N SER A 209 24.20 1.71 -13.33
CA SER A 209 25.00 2.83 -13.84
C SER A 209 24.33 4.19 -13.63
N ASP A 210 23.10 4.22 -13.12
CA ASP A 210 22.38 5.42 -12.70
C ASP A 210 21.43 5.10 -11.54
N ASP A 211 21.02 6.14 -10.82
CA ASP A 211 19.93 6.04 -9.86
C ASP A 211 18.63 5.68 -10.60
N THR A 212 17.93 4.65 -10.12
CA THR A 212 16.79 4.07 -10.84
C THR A 212 15.62 3.88 -9.90
N THR A 213 14.58 4.69 -10.06
CA THR A 213 13.40 4.66 -9.20
C THR A 213 12.13 4.48 -10.01
N ILE A 214 11.28 3.57 -9.53
CA ILE A 214 9.94 3.33 -10.06
C ILE A 214 8.95 3.53 -8.93
N ALA A 215 7.95 4.37 -9.18
CA ALA A 215 6.85 4.59 -8.26
C ALA A 215 5.51 4.28 -8.94
N VAL A 216 4.67 3.52 -8.25
CA VAL A 216 3.43 2.96 -8.78
C VAL A 216 2.25 3.44 -7.95
N ALA A 217 1.17 3.82 -8.62
CA ALA A 217 -0.15 4.05 -8.02
C ALA A 217 -1.15 3.07 -8.63
N ARG A 218 -1.84 2.29 -7.79
CA ARG A 218 -2.91 1.37 -8.18
C ARG A 218 -4.24 1.83 -7.63
N ILE A 219 -5.23 1.82 -8.50
CA ILE A 219 -6.61 2.16 -8.16
C ILE A 219 -7.38 0.87 -8.02
N MET A 220 -7.83 0.59 -6.80
CA MET A 220 -8.50 -0.65 -6.46
C MET A 220 -9.95 -0.37 -6.09
N GLU A 221 -10.80 -1.38 -6.27
CA GLU A 221 -12.06 -1.37 -5.54
C GLU A 221 -11.75 -1.44 -4.05
N GLU A 222 -12.56 -0.77 -3.24
CA GLU A 222 -12.46 -0.94 -1.80
C GLU A 222 -12.80 -2.38 -1.43
N GLU A 223 -11.85 -3.06 -0.80
CA GLU A 223 -12.01 -4.41 -0.26
C GLU A 223 -12.06 -4.31 1.26
N ILE A 224 -13.23 -4.60 1.82
CA ILE A 224 -13.49 -4.44 3.25
C ILE A 224 -13.34 -5.79 3.95
N VAL A 225 -12.54 -5.81 5.01
CA VAL A 225 -12.46 -6.94 5.96
C VAL A 225 -13.02 -6.51 7.31
N ASN A 226 -14.04 -7.23 7.77
CA ASN A 226 -14.67 -6.99 9.07
C ASN A 226 -14.22 -8.06 10.05
N ILE A 227 -13.66 -7.65 11.18
CA ILE A 227 -13.20 -8.57 12.23
C ILE A 227 -13.99 -8.28 13.50
N LEU A 228 -14.74 -9.26 13.97
CA LEU A 228 -15.47 -9.20 15.23
C LEU A 228 -14.79 -10.08 16.28
N THR A 229 -14.36 -9.47 17.40
CA THR A 229 -13.65 -10.17 18.47
C THR A 229 -14.06 -9.71 19.86
N GLY A 230 -14.16 -10.68 20.77
CA GLY A 230 -14.65 -10.47 22.13
C GLY A 230 -16.17 -10.24 22.24
N PRO A 231 -16.82 -10.71 23.32
CA PRO A 231 -18.20 -10.37 23.63
C PRO A 231 -18.35 -8.90 24.08
N PRO A 232 -19.52 -8.26 23.87
CA PRO A 232 -19.76 -6.88 24.27
C PRO A 232 -19.82 -6.76 25.80
N GLN A 233 -19.61 -5.55 26.33
CA GLN A 233 -19.58 -5.35 27.78
C GLN A 233 -20.88 -5.80 28.47
N ASN A 234 -22.03 -5.53 27.83
CA ASN A 234 -23.34 -5.96 28.29
C ASN A 234 -23.95 -6.97 27.33
N LYS A 235 -24.48 -8.08 27.85
CA LYS A 235 -25.17 -9.10 27.05
C LYS A 235 -26.38 -8.56 26.26
N ALA A 236 -27.00 -7.47 26.71
CA ALA A 236 -28.09 -6.82 25.99
C ALA A 236 -27.65 -6.22 24.64
N ASP A 237 -26.35 -5.95 24.47
CA ASP A 237 -25.77 -5.41 23.25
C ASP A 237 -25.37 -6.52 22.25
N ASP A 238 -25.50 -7.81 22.59
CA ASP A 238 -25.14 -8.95 21.73
C ASP A 238 -25.81 -8.82 20.34
N ALA A 239 -27.13 -8.63 20.31
CA ALA A 239 -27.89 -8.50 19.07
C ALA A 239 -27.46 -7.27 18.25
N ARG A 240 -27.22 -6.13 18.91
CA ARG A 240 -26.79 -4.90 18.23
C ARG A 240 -25.42 -5.08 17.58
N MET A 241 -24.45 -5.63 18.32
CA MET A 241 -23.10 -5.85 17.82
C MET A 241 -23.08 -6.77 16.60
N VAL A 242 -23.83 -7.88 16.65
CA VAL A 242 -23.93 -8.81 15.51
C VAL A 242 -24.63 -8.15 14.33
N GLN A 243 -25.71 -7.39 14.55
CA GLN A 243 -26.39 -6.67 13.47
C GLN A 243 -25.47 -5.64 12.79
N ASP A 244 -24.75 -4.84 13.56
CA ASP A 244 -23.88 -3.80 13.01
C ASP A 244 -22.70 -4.38 12.24
N PHE A 245 -22.18 -5.53 12.67
CA PHE A 245 -21.17 -6.31 11.96
C PHE A 245 -21.70 -6.93 10.65
N MET A 246 -22.88 -7.54 10.68
CA MET A 246 -23.46 -8.20 9.50
C MET A 246 -23.94 -7.22 8.42
N LYS A 247 -24.29 -5.98 8.80
CA LYS A 247 -24.64 -4.90 7.86
C LYS A 247 -23.46 -4.47 6.99
N GLN A 248 -22.23 -4.72 7.41
CA GLN A 248 -21.05 -4.32 6.63
C GLN A 248 -20.92 -5.19 5.37
N GLU A 249 -20.50 -4.57 4.28
CA GLU A 249 -20.10 -5.28 3.07
C GLU A 249 -18.70 -5.93 3.24
N GLY A 250 -18.32 -6.79 2.31
CA GLY A 250 -17.02 -7.46 2.33
C GLY A 250 -16.93 -8.67 3.27
N ILE A 251 -15.70 -9.10 3.50
CA ILE A 251 -15.34 -10.33 4.20
C ILE A 251 -15.69 -10.19 5.69
N LYS A 252 -16.22 -11.27 6.28
CA LYS A 252 -16.65 -11.33 7.67
C LYS A 252 -15.88 -12.39 8.43
N ILE A 253 -15.12 -11.94 9.43
CA ILE A 253 -14.27 -12.78 10.26
C ILE A 253 -14.73 -12.66 11.72
N VAL A 254 -14.95 -13.80 12.36
CA VAL A 254 -15.29 -13.87 13.80
C VAL A 254 -14.16 -14.58 14.53
N SER A 255 -13.60 -13.91 15.55
CA SER A 255 -12.46 -14.41 16.32
C SER A 255 -12.79 -14.43 17.81
N GLY A 256 -12.96 -15.64 18.36
CA GLY A 256 -13.35 -15.82 19.76
C GLY A 256 -14.33 -16.97 19.94
N GLY A 257 -14.06 -17.91 20.85
CA GLY A 257 -14.98 -19.01 21.16
C GLY A 257 -16.37 -18.54 21.64
N ILE A 258 -16.42 -17.70 22.68
CA ILE A 258 -17.68 -17.12 23.18
C ILE A 258 -18.34 -16.23 22.13
N THR A 259 -17.53 -15.42 21.45
CA THR A 259 -17.96 -14.52 20.39
C THR A 259 -18.67 -15.27 19.26
N SER A 260 -18.10 -16.39 18.81
CA SER A 260 -18.66 -17.26 17.77
C SER A 260 -20.00 -17.87 18.18
N GLN A 261 -20.15 -18.23 19.46
CA GLN A 261 -21.42 -18.72 20.00
C GLN A 261 -22.50 -17.63 19.99
N ILE A 262 -22.14 -16.39 20.34
CA ILE A 262 -23.06 -15.24 20.27
C ILE A 262 -23.50 -15.02 18.82
N VAL A 263 -22.56 -14.96 17.87
CA VAL A 263 -22.87 -14.76 16.45
C VAL A 263 -23.79 -15.87 15.93
N ALA A 264 -23.47 -17.15 16.18
CA ALA A 264 -24.31 -18.27 15.74
C ALA A 264 -25.72 -18.20 16.33
N ARG A 265 -25.85 -17.85 17.61
CA ARG A 265 -27.14 -17.68 18.29
C ARG A 265 -27.97 -16.56 17.66
N GLU A 266 -27.39 -15.39 17.46
CA GLU A 266 -28.10 -14.22 16.91
C GLU A 266 -28.46 -14.38 15.43
N LEU A 267 -27.69 -15.17 14.68
CA LEU A 267 -28.00 -15.51 13.28
C LEU A 267 -28.99 -16.68 13.15
N GLY A 268 -29.30 -17.39 14.24
CA GLY A 268 -30.12 -18.60 14.20
C GLY A 268 -29.44 -19.77 13.44
N THR A 269 -28.11 -19.78 13.40
CA THR A 269 -27.30 -20.78 12.67
C THR A 269 -26.52 -21.67 13.63
N ARG A 270 -25.85 -22.70 13.11
CA ARG A 270 -25.05 -23.63 13.92
C ARG A 270 -23.56 -23.31 13.79
N LEU A 271 -22.86 -23.33 14.92
CA LEU A 271 -21.40 -23.34 14.96
C LEU A 271 -20.89 -24.77 14.74
N ILE A 272 -20.11 -24.99 13.68
CA ILE A 272 -19.55 -26.29 13.33
C ILE A 272 -18.03 -26.21 13.39
N THR A 273 -17.41 -26.92 14.32
CA THR A 273 -15.94 -26.99 14.40
C THR A 273 -15.38 -27.73 13.19
N SER A 274 -14.35 -27.17 12.55
CA SER A 274 -13.67 -27.82 11.43
C SER A 274 -12.78 -28.95 11.95
N VAL A 275 -12.86 -30.13 11.33
CA VAL A 275 -12.06 -31.32 11.68
C VAL A 275 -10.86 -31.49 10.73
N GLY A 276 -10.32 -30.37 10.22
CA GLY A 276 -9.27 -30.34 9.19
C GLY A 276 -7.89 -30.75 9.71
N VAL A 277 -6.85 -30.44 8.92
CA VAL A 277 -5.45 -30.64 9.31
C VAL A 277 -5.17 -29.89 10.61
N LEU A 278 -4.73 -30.62 11.63
CA LEU A 278 -4.43 -30.06 12.93
C LEU A 278 -3.05 -29.41 12.89
N ASP A 279 -3.01 -28.12 13.16
CA ASP A 279 -1.79 -27.38 13.40
C ASP A 279 -1.44 -27.48 14.90
N PRO A 280 -0.18 -27.80 15.26
CA PRO A 280 0.21 -27.94 16.66
C PRO A 280 0.17 -26.61 17.45
N GLU A 281 0.29 -25.47 16.76
CA GLU A 281 0.34 -24.14 17.39
C GLU A 281 -0.96 -23.36 17.20
N ILE A 282 -1.66 -23.57 16.08
CA ILE A 282 -2.86 -22.81 15.73
C ILE A 282 -4.13 -23.65 15.93
N PRO A 283 -5.07 -23.20 16.80
CA PRO A 283 -6.33 -23.90 17.00
C PRO A 283 -7.15 -24.08 15.71
N PRO A 284 -8.00 -25.12 15.63
CA PRO A 284 -8.84 -25.35 14.46
C PRO A 284 -9.85 -24.22 14.26
N THR A 285 -10.18 -23.97 13.00
CA THR A 285 -11.24 -23.04 12.61
C THR A 285 -12.63 -23.64 12.87
N ALA A 286 -13.66 -22.82 12.74
CA ALA A 286 -15.04 -23.26 12.71
C ALA A 286 -15.78 -22.67 11.50
N LYS A 287 -17.04 -23.07 11.33
CA LYS A 287 -17.95 -22.55 10.31
C LYS A 287 -19.24 -22.06 10.94
N ILE A 288 -19.68 -20.90 10.49
CA ILE A 288 -21.00 -20.31 10.73
C ILE A 288 -21.50 -19.85 9.35
N GLU A 289 -22.75 -20.14 9.02
CA GLU A 289 -23.32 -19.69 7.75
C GLU A 289 -23.37 -18.15 7.70
N GLY A 290 -22.87 -17.57 6.61
CA GLY A 290 -22.74 -16.11 6.43
C GLY A 290 -21.45 -15.50 6.99
N ILE A 291 -20.52 -16.31 7.52
CA ILE A 291 -19.21 -15.87 8.02
C ILE A 291 -18.10 -16.58 7.23
N ASP A 292 -17.14 -15.81 6.71
CA ASP A 292 -16.07 -16.31 5.83
C ASP A 292 -14.98 -17.06 6.60
N LEU A 293 -14.68 -16.62 7.82
CA LEU A 293 -13.68 -17.26 8.69
C LEU A 293 -14.07 -17.16 10.16
N VAL A 294 -14.10 -18.30 10.86
CA VAL A 294 -14.30 -18.36 12.30
C VAL A 294 -13.07 -18.98 12.96
N THR A 295 -12.48 -18.28 13.93
CA THR A 295 -11.25 -18.68 14.61
C THR A 295 -11.41 -18.69 16.13
N GLU A 296 -10.46 -19.31 16.83
CA GLU A 296 -10.47 -19.44 18.28
C GLU A 296 -10.45 -18.09 18.98
N GLY A 297 -9.61 -17.15 18.54
CA GLY A 297 -9.38 -15.91 19.26
C GLY A 297 -7.93 -15.47 19.25
N VAL A 298 -7.37 -15.42 20.46
CA VAL A 298 -6.13 -14.71 20.81
C VAL A 298 -4.92 -15.30 20.12
N LEU A 299 -4.78 -16.63 20.09
CA LEU A 299 -3.60 -17.28 19.51
C LEU A 299 -3.53 -17.06 18.00
N THR A 300 -4.68 -17.25 17.32
CA THR A 300 -4.78 -17.05 15.88
C THR A 300 -4.53 -15.60 15.49
N LEU A 301 -5.09 -14.64 16.25
CA LEU A 301 -4.86 -13.21 16.01
C LEU A 301 -3.39 -12.83 16.22
N ASN A 302 -2.74 -13.32 17.28
CA ASN A 302 -1.34 -13.00 17.53
C ASN A 302 -0.44 -13.48 16.39
N LYS A 303 -0.58 -14.75 15.97
CA LYS A 303 0.22 -15.29 14.86
C LYS A 303 -0.03 -14.54 13.55
N ALA A 304 -1.28 -14.17 13.25
CA ALA A 304 -1.59 -13.39 12.06
C ALA A 304 -0.92 -11.99 12.10
N ILE A 305 -0.90 -11.33 13.26
CA ILE A 305 -0.18 -10.07 13.45
C ILE A 305 1.32 -10.25 13.24
N ASP A 306 1.92 -11.31 13.80
CA ASP A 306 3.35 -11.59 13.66
C ASP A 306 3.72 -11.78 12.16
N LEU A 307 2.88 -12.46 11.38
CA LEU A 307 3.05 -12.60 9.93
C LEU A 307 2.94 -11.26 9.18
N LEU A 308 2.00 -10.39 9.58
CA LEU A 308 1.84 -9.06 8.99
C LEU A 308 3.03 -8.15 9.32
N GLU A 309 3.54 -8.22 10.55
CA GLU A 309 4.70 -7.45 11.00
C GLU A 309 5.96 -7.89 10.23
N GLN A 310 6.16 -9.20 10.04
CA GLN A 310 7.27 -9.73 9.24
C GLN A 310 7.17 -9.30 7.76
N TYR A 311 5.97 -9.36 7.19
CA TYR A 311 5.73 -8.89 5.82
C TYR A 311 6.03 -7.40 5.66
N GLN A 312 5.65 -6.57 6.64
CA GLN A 312 5.87 -5.12 6.61
C GLN A 312 7.34 -4.72 6.71
N GLN A 313 8.19 -5.56 7.32
CA GLN A 313 9.62 -5.29 7.49
C GLN A 313 10.47 -5.71 6.28
N ASP A 314 9.86 -6.14 5.18
CA ASP A 314 10.55 -6.73 4.02
C ASP A 314 11.44 -7.95 4.38
N GLU A 315 11.24 -8.56 5.56
CA GLU A 315 11.93 -9.79 6.01
C GLU A 315 11.25 -11.04 5.43
N VAL A 316 11.13 -11.07 4.11
CA VAL A 316 10.42 -12.12 3.37
C VAL A 316 11.42 -13.20 2.93
N SER A 317 11.45 -14.31 3.66
CA SER A 317 12.27 -15.49 3.37
C SER A 317 11.46 -16.59 2.66
N GLU A 318 12.14 -17.61 2.15
CA GLU A 318 11.47 -18.84 1.67
C GLU A 318 10.64 -19.48 2.79
N GLU A 319 11.18 -19.50 4.01
CA GLU A 319 10.47 -19.98 5.21
C GLU A 319 9.18 -19.19 5.51
N PHE A 320 9.17 -17.87 5.27
CA PHE A 320 7.98 -17.05 5.41
C PHE A 320 6.87 -17.50 4.45
N PHE A 321 7.22 -17.72 3.17
CA PHE A 321 6.24 -18.18 2.17
C PHE A 321 5.76 -19.61 2.46
N GLU A 322 6.64 -20.49 2.91
CA GLU A 322 6.25 -21.83 3.37
C GLU A 322 5.27 -21.75 4.53
N GLU A 323 5.53 -20.92 5.54
CA GLU A 323 4.63 -20.71 6.67
C GLU A 323 3.28 -20.12 6.22
N LEU A 324 3.29 -19.11 5.35
CA LEU A 324 2.07 -18.48 4.82
C LEU A 324 1.22 -19.46 3.99
N SER A 325 1.85 -20.48 3.39
CA SER A 325 1.15 -21.51 2.61
C SER A 325 0.42 -22.56 3.45
N ARG A 326 0.63 -22.58 4.78
CA ARG A 326 -0.05 -23.53 5.67
C ARG A 326 -1.53 -23.26 5.73
N ASP A 327 -2.34 -24.31 5.79
CA ASP A 327 -3.80 -24.18 5.82
C ASP A 327 -4.35 -24.07 7.27
N ASN A 328 -4.16 -22.91 7.91
CA ASN A 328 -4.67 -22.66 9.27
C ASN A 328 -5.39 -21.31 9.38
N GLY A 329 -6.00 -21.04 10.54
CA GLY A 329 -6.79 -19.82 10.74
C GLY A 329 -5.95 -18.53 10.72
N ALA A 330 -4.67 -18.61 11.09
CA ALA A 330 -3.81 -17.43 11.19
C ALA A 330 -3.30 -17.01 9.82
N THR A 331 -2.84 -17.96 9.00
CA THR A 331 -2.39 -17.72 7.63
C THR A 331 -3.54 -17.23 6.76
N ARG A 332 -4.72 -17.84 6.84
CA ARG A 332 -5.92 -17.36 6.12
C ARG A 332 -6.29 -15.92 6.50
N LEU A 333 -6.24 -15.59 7.79
CA LEU A 333 -6.49 -14.21 8.25
C LEU A 333 -5.43 -13.24 7.72
N ALA A 334 -4.14 -13.62 7.81
CA ALA A 334 -3.05 -12.82 7.28
C ALA A 334 -3.20 -12.59 5.77
N CYS A 335 -3.50 -13.63 4.99
CA CYS A 335 -3.74 -13.52 3.55
C CYS A 335 -4.91 -12.58 3.21
N TYR A 336 -6.03 -12.65 3.94
CA TYR A 336 -7.13 -11.70 3.75
C TYR A 336 -6.67 -10.25 3.96
N LEU A 337 -5.87 -9.99 4.99
CA LEU A 337 -5.39 -8.65 5.34
C LEU A 337 -4.24 -8.16 4.43
N MET A 338 -3.44 -9.08 3.88
CA MET A 338 -2.34 -8.77 2.96
C MET A 338 -2.85 -8.57 1.52
N GLU A 339 -3.69 -9.46 1.02
CA GLU A 339 -4.05 -9.52 -0.40
C GLU A 339 -5.42 -8.94 -0.73
N ASN A 340 -6.38 -9.00 0.21
CA ASN A 340 -7.80 -8.76 -0.07
C ASN A 340 -8.41 -7.69 0.84
N CYS A 341 -7.64 -6.66 1.15
CA CYS A 341 -8.04 -5.70 2.14
C CYS A 341 -7.45 -4.32 1.88
N THR A 342 -8.32 -3.33 1.79
CA THR A 342 -7.97 -1.92 1.78
C THR A 342 -8.48 -1.22 3.05
N THR A 343 -9.63 -1.68 3.55
CA THR A 343 -10.29 -1.15 4.73
C THR A 343 -10.58 -2.27 5.73
N VAL A 344 -10.22 -2.06 7.01
CA VAL A 344 -10.51 -2.99 8.10
C VAL A 344 -11.47 -2.36 9.10
N ASN A 345 -12.58 -3.02 9.36
CA ASN A 345 -13.50 -2.67 10.45
C ASN A 345 -13.30 -3.64 11.62
N LEU A 346 -12.78 -3.13 12.74
CA LEU A 346 -12.59 -3.89 13.97
C LEU A 346 -13.78 -3.66 14.92
N PHE A 347 -14.56 -4.71 15.17
CA PHE A 347 -15.66 -4.74 16.15
C PHE A 347 -15.17 -5.43 17.43
N ILE A 348 -14.88 -4.65 18.47
CA ILE A 348 -14.18 -5.12 19.66
C ILE A 348 -15.12 -5.07 20.87
N GLY A 349 -15.42 -6.25 21.41
CA GLY A 349 -16.17 -6.40 22.64
C GLY A 349 -15.31 -6.22 23.91
N LYS A 350 -15.87 -5.49 24.90
CA LYS A 350 -15.22 -5.12 26.17
C LYS A 350 -15.63 -5.98 27.37
N ALA A 351 -16.32 -7.11 27.18
CA ALA A 351 -16.75 -7.90 28.34
C ALA A 351 -15.58 -8.39 29.18
N ILE A 352 -15.78 -8.30 30.50
CA ILE A 352 -14.88 -8.84 31.51
C ILE A 352 -15.37 -10.23 31.90
N ASN A 353 -14.51 -11.24 31.78
CA ASN A 353 -14.83 -12.58 32.25
C ASN A 353 -14.87 -12.58 33.79
N LYS A 354 -16.07 -12.77 34.37
CA LYS A 354 -16.30 -12.67 35.82
C LYS A 354 -15.67 -13.82 36.61
N ASP A 355 -15.31 -14.92 35.96
CA ASP A 355 -14.68 -16.08 36.62
C ASP A 355 -13.18 -15.84 36.95
N TYR A 356 -12.59 -14.74 36.45
CA TYR A 356 -11.18 -14.37 36.67
C TYR A 356 -11.00 -13.25 37.72
N THR A 357 -11.95 -13.07 38.66
CA THR A 357 -11.94 -12.01 39.68
C THR A 357 -10.91 -12.20 40.83
N THR A 358 -9.79 -12.87 40.59
CA THR A 358 -8.67 -12.92 41.54
C THR A 358 -7.49 -12.12 41.02
N LYS A 359 -7.44 -10.85 41.47
CA LYS A 359 -6.28 -9.93 41.56
C LYS A 359 -5.25 -9.99 40.42
N GLU A 360 -5.60 -9.37 39.31
CA GLU A 360 -4.80 -8.57 38.37
C GLU A 360 -5.82 -8.16 37.29
N LEU A 361 -5.58 -7.14 36.46
CA LEU A 361 -6.48 -6.93 35.31
C LEU A 361 -6.63 -8.28 34.56
N PRO A 362 -7.84 -8.68 34.12
CA PRO A 362 -8.03 -9.98 33.51
C PRO A 362 -7.07 -10.12 32.32
N PHE A 363 -6.10 -11.02 32.45
CA PHE A 363 -4.98 -11.20 31.52
C PHE A 363 -5.44 -11.24 30.05
N GLU A 364 -6.59 -11.84 29.78
CA GLU A 364 -7.17 -11.91 28.43
C GLU A 364 -7.61 -10.57 27.84
N ILE A 365 -8.04 -9.61 28.67
CA ILE A 365 -8.53 -8.30 28.20
C ILE A 365 -7.36 -7.38 27.88
N SER A 366 -6.34 -7.37 28.75
CA SER A 366 -5.11 -6.64 28.46
C SER A 366 -4.43 -7.21 27.22
N VAL A 367 -4.40 -8.54 27.07
CA VAL A 367 -3.87 -9.20 25.87
C VAL A 367 -4.69 -8.85 24.63
N ARG A 368 -6.04 -8.96 24.62
CA ARG A 368 -6.85 -8.60 23.44
C ARG A 368 -6.72 -7.13 23.07
N GLN A 369 -6.76 -6.21 24.03
CA GLN A 369 -6.59 -4.78 23.77
C GLN A 369 -5.21 -4.48 23.18
N ASN A 370 -4.15 -5.11 23.71
CA ASN A 370 -2.81 -4.96 23.17
C ASN A 370 -2.69 -5.56 21.76
N LEU A 371 -3.31 -6.72 21.50
CA LEU A 371 -3.35 -7.31 20.16
C LEU A 371 -4.07 -6.43 19.16
N MET A 372 -5.22 -5.85 19.52
CA MET A 372 -5.95 -4.95 18.61
C MET A 372 -5.18 -3.67 18.33
N LYS A 373 -4.44 -3.14 19.31
CA LYS A 373 -3.51 -2.01 19.09
C LYS A 373 -2.37 -2.38 18.14
N ARG A 374 -1.75 -3.56 18.31
CA ARG A 374 -0.72 -4.07 17.39
C ARG A 374 -1.27 -4.24 15.98
N MET A 375 -2.43 -4.89 15.86
CA MET A 375 -3.15 -5.06 14.58
C MET A 375 -3.41 -3.71 13.91
N GLN A 376 -3.92 -2.72 14.64
CA GLN A 376 -4.15 -1.38 14.10
C GLN A 376 -2.83 -0.74 13.64
N ALA A 377 -1.76 -0.85 14.41
CA ALA A 377 -0.46 -0.27 14.08
C ALA A 377 0.13 -0.89 12.80
N VAL A 378 0.17 -2.23 12.71
CA VAL A 378 0.71 -2.91 11.52
C VAL A 378 -0.12 -2.64 10.27
N LEU A 379 -1.46 -2.68 10.37
CA LEU A 379 -2.34 -2.37 9.24
C LEU A 379 -2.18 -0.91 8.77
N THR A 380 -2.04 0.03 9.70
CA THR A 380 -1.80 1.44 9.37
C THR A 380 -0.43 1.62 8.71
N ALA A 381 0.60 0.91 9.18
CA ALA A 381 1.93 0.90 8.58
C ALA A 381 1.93 0.27 7.17
N MET A 382 1.02 -0.66 6.91
CA MET A 382 0.73 -1.21 5.58
C MET A 382 -0.23 -0.33 4.75
N HIS A 383 -0.47 0.92 5.17
CA HIS A 383 -1.34 1.89 4.50
C HIS A 383 -2.80 1.42 4.32
N ARG A 384 -3.32 0.61 5.24
CA ARG A 384 -4.73 0.23 5.29
C ARG A 384 -5.54 1.23 6.11
N THR A 385 -6.78 1.49 5.71
CA THR A 385 -7.72 2.28 6.51
C THR A 385 -8.30 1.40 7.62
N VAL A 386 -8.18 1.81 8.89
CA VAL A 386 -8.68 1.03 10.03
C VAL A 386 -9.73 1.80 10.81
N HIS A 387 -10.93 1.23 10.91
CA HIS A 387 -12.02 1.73 11.76
C HIS A 387 -12.20 0.82 12.97
N VAL A 388 -12.39 1.40 14.15
CA VAL A 388 -12.54 0.65 15.40
C VAL A 388 -13.84 1.01 16.10
N TYR A 389 -14.65 -0.01 16.35
CA TYR A 389 -15.95 0.08 17.01
C TYR A 389 -15.91 -0.73 18.31
N TYR A 390 -16.23 -0.09 19.43
CA TYR A 390 -16.21 -0.74 20.74
C TYR A 390 -17.63 -1.04 21.24
N TYR A 391 -17.82 -2.24 21.79
CA TYR A 391 -19.10 -2.74 22.31
C TYR A 391 -19.02 -3.28 23.73
#